data_AF-A0A4R1QQE4-F1
#
_entry.id   AF-A0A4R1QQE4-F1
#
_cell.length_a   1.000
_cell.length_b   1.000
_cell.length_c   1.000
_cell.angle_alpha   90.00
_cell.angle_beta   90.00
_cell.angle_gamma   90.00
#
_symmetry.space_group_name_H-M   'P 1'
#
loop_
_entity.id
_entity.type
_entity.pdbx_description
1 polymer ?
#
loop_
_entity_poly.entity_id
_entity_poly.type
_entity_poly.pdbx_seq_one_letter_code
_entity_poly.pdbx_strand_id
1 'polypeptide(L)'
;MTISATIEVLIDEADQCLAQAEKESGKDLARSLQLLQQGVGKLLQAYLIANEKRSPTRLREQFELCQQIEPDFASIEEELEYLLSVNPKEAEAEDVIDTANEIWDFVTDLLENSEAFEEDFSDELD
;
A
#
# COMPACT_ATOMS: atom_id res chain seq x y z
N MET A 1 -21.11 2.91 6.67
CA MET A 1 -19.64 2.79 6.62
C MET A 1 -19.16 4.09 6.01
N THR A 2 -18.38 4.86 6.77
CA THR A 2 -17.80 6.14 6.33
C THR A 2 -16.62 5.86 5.40
N ILE A 3 -16.15 6.90 4.71
CA ILE A 3 -14.92 6.82 3.89
C ILE A 3 -13.73 6.43 4.77
N SER A 4 -13.60 7.07 5.94
CA SER A 4 -12.60 6.73 6.97
C SER A 4 -12.64 5.23 7.37
N ALA A 5 -13.81 4.68 7.73
CA ALA A 5 -13.92 3.26 8.10
C ALA A 5 -13.55 2.28 6.96
N THR A 6 -13.67 2.72 5.70
CA THR A 6 -13.26 1.90 4.55
C THR A 6 -11.74 1.93 4.36
N ILE A 7 -11.12 3.08 4.58
CA ILE A 7 -9.67 3.29 4.52
C ILE A 7 -8.99 2.46 5.62
N GLU A 8 -9.48 2.53 6.86
CA GLU A 8 -8.96 1.74 7.99
C GLU A 8 -8.99 0.23 7.70
N VAL A 9 -10.11 -0.28 7.19
CA VAL A 9 -10.23 -1.70 6.81
C VAL A 9 -9.21 -2.09 5.74
N LEU A 10 -8.95 -1.22 4.77
CA LEU A 10 -7.97 -1.50 3.72
C LEU A 10 -6.53 -1.49 4.26
N ILE A 11 -6.22 -0.59 5.18
CA ILE A 11 -4.92 -0.54 5.87
C ILE A 11 -4.75 -1.82 6.71
N ASP A 12 -5.74 -2.19 7.52
CA ASP A 12 -5.71 -3.43 8.32
C ASP A 12 -5.53 -4.67 7.44
N GLU A 13 -6.26 -4.75 6.32
CA GLU A 13 -6.11 -5.87 5.38
C GLU A 13 -4.75 -5.86 4.69
N ALA A 14 -4.17 -4.69 4.45
CA ALA A 14 -2.82 -4.57 3.91
C ALA A 14 -1.79 -5.08 4.93
N ASP A 15 -1.90 -4.68 6.19
CA ASP A 15 -1.01 -5.12 7.29
C ASP A 15 -1.05 -6.65 7.42
N GLN A 16 -2.24 -7.22 7.40
CA GLN A 16 -2.41 -8.68 7.42
C GLN A 16 -1.73 -9.37 6.24
N CYS A 17 -1.73 -8.76 5.05
CA CYS A 17 -1.03 -9.30 3.89
C CYS A 17 0.49 -9.28 4.10
N LEU A 18 1.05 -8.16 4.58
CA LEU A 18 2.49 -8.03 4.85
C LEU A 18 2.93 -9.01 5.95
N ALA A 19 2.23 -9.03 7.08
CA ALA A 19 2.52 -9.95 8.19
C ALA A 19 2.40 -11.44 7.78
N GLN A 20 1.54 -11.77 6.82
CA GLN A 20 1.50 -13.12 6.26
C GLN A 20 2.63 -13.37 5.25
N ALA A 21 2.99 -12.38 4.45
CA ALA A 21 4.09 -12.48 3.49
C ALA A 21 5.43 -12.78 4.19
N GLU A 22 5.70 -12.13 5.32
CA GLU A 22 6.89 -12.38 6.15
C GLU A 22 6.95 -13.84 6.65
N LYS A 23 5.81 -14.42 7.01
CA LYS A 23 5.74 -15.83 7.46
C LYS A 23 5.96 -16.83 6.33
N GLU A 24 5.63 -16.44 5.10
CA GLU A 24 5.76 -17.28 3.91
C GLU A 24 7.11 -17.11 3.22
N SER A 25 7.81 -15.99 3.40
CA SER A 25 9.05 -15.67 2.66
C SER A 25 10.16 -16.71 2.83
N GLY A 26 10.25 -17.32 4.02
CA GLY A 26 11.19 -18.43 4.30
C GLY A 26 10.76 -19.80 3.76
N LYS A 27 9.60 -19.92 3.11
CA LYS A 27 9.03 -21.19 2.62
C LYS A 27 8.72 -21.15 1.13
N ASP A 28 8.02 -20.10 0.70
CA ASP A 28 7.54 -19.88 -0.65
C ASP A 28 7.55 -18.38 -0.94
N LEU A 29 8.67 -17.92 -1.50
CA LEU A 29 8.85 -16.52 -1.87
C LEU A 29 7.85 -16.08 -2.95
N ALA A 30 7.39 -16.98 -3.82
CA ALA A 30 6.37 -16.64 -4.82
C ALA A 30 5.02 -16.36 -4.15
N ARG A 31 4.67 -17.12 -3.11
CA ARG A 31 3.48 -16.85 -2.31
C ARG A 31 3.62 -15.57 -1.50
N SER A 32 4.80 -15.34 -0.89
CA SER A 32 5.12 -14.11 -0.18
C SER A 32 4.96 -12.89 -1.09
N LEU A 33 5.55 -12.90 -2.28
CA LEU A 33 5.43 -11.84 -3.28
C LEU A 33 3.98 -11.54 -3.67
N GLN A 34 3.14 -12.56 -3.86
CA GLN A 34 1.72 -12.36 -4.14
C GLN A 34 0.98 -11.65 -2.99
N LEU A 35 1.34 -11.95 -1.74
CA LEU A 35 0.76 -11.31 -0.57
C LEU A 35 1.22 -9.85 -0.46
N LEU A 36 2.49 -9.56 -0.72
CA LEU A 36 3.01 -8.18 -0.74
C LEU A 36 2.33 -7.34 -1.83
N GLN A 37 2.22 -7.87 -3.05
CA GLN A 37 1.49 -7.20 -4.13
C GLN A 37 0.02 -6.92 -3.78
N GLN A 38 -0.63 -7.82 -3.04
CA GLN A 38 -1.99 -7.61 -2.53
C GLN A 38 -2.04 -6.54 -1.44
N GLY A 39 -1.09 -6.54 -0.50
CA GLY A 39 -0.98 -5.54 0.55
C GLY A 39 -0.76 -4.14 -0.02
N VAL A 40 0.23 -3.99 -0.90
CA VAL A 40 0.49 -2.72 -1.61
C VAL A 40 -0.74 -2.28 -2.41
N GLY A 41 -1.42 -3.20 -3.11
CA GLY A 41 -2.64 -2.86 -3.86
C GLY A 41 -3.78 -2.32 -2.98
N LYS A 42 -3.86 -2.76 -1.72
CA LYS A 42 -4.83 -2.25 -0.74
C LYS A 42 -4.43 -0.87 -0.22
N LEU A 43 -3.15 -0.63 0.05
CA LEU A 43 -2.63 0.69 0.43
C LEU A 43 -2.91 1.73 -0.66
N LEU A 44 -2.57 1.43 -1.91
CA LEU A 44 -2.84 2.32 -3.04
C LEU A 44 -4.34 2.55 -3.21
N GLN A 45 -5.16 1.51 -3.03
CA GLN A 45 -6.61 1.65 -3.04
C GLN A 45 -7.11 2.57 -1.90
N ALA A 46 -6.56 2.45 -0.69
CA ALA A 46 -6.90 3.31 0.44
C ALA A 46 -6.59 4.78 0.11
N TYR A 47 -5.39 5.05 -0.42
CA TYR A 47 -4.99 6.39 -0.86
C TYR A 47 -5.91 6.98 -1.94
N LEU A 48 -6.29 6.17 -2.93
CA LEU A 48 -7.23 6.60 -3.97
C LEU A 48 -8.61 6.93 -3.40
N ILE A 49 -9.11 6.13 -2.45
CA ILE A 49 -10.40 6.36 -1.79
C ILE A 49 -10.36 7.62 -0.92
N ALA A 50 -9.28 7.87 -0.20
CA ALA A 50 -9.07 9.10 0.57
C ALA A 50 -9.17 10.35 -0.32
N ASN A 51 -8.77 10.23 -1.59
CA ASN A 51 -8.83 11.28 -2.59
C ASN A 51 -10.08 11.21 -3.51
N GLU A 52 -11.13 10.52 -3.05
CA GLU A 52 -12.42 10.34 -3.74
C GLU A 52 -12.29 9.76 -5.16
N LYS A 53 -11.22 9.00 -5.43
CA LYS A 53 -11.00 8.31 -6.70
C LYS A 53 -11.46 6.86 -6.63
N ARG A 54 -11.94 6.38 -7.78
CA ARG A 54 -12.20 4.96 -7.96
C ARG A 54 -10.89 4.23 -8.23
N SER A 55 -10.63 3.19 -7.44
CA SER A 55 -9.45 2.35 -7.63
C SER A 55 -9.62 1.36 -8.81
N PRO A 56 -8.68 1.30 -9.77
CA PRO A 56 -8.62 0.24 -10.78
C PRO A 56 -8.17 -1.10 -10.16
N THR A 57 -8.27 -2.19 -10.93
CA THR A 57 -7.97 -3.54 -10.41
C THR A 57 -6.51 -3.94 -10.50
N ARG A 58 -5.71 -3.29 -11.36
CA ARG A 58 -4.31 -3.63 -11.56
C ARG A 58 -3.40 -2.71 -10.77
N LEU A 59 -2.41 -3.29 -10.10
CA LEU A 59 -1.49 -2.57 -9.23
C LEU A 59 -0.78 -1.40 -9.93
N ARG A 60 -0.26 -1.61 -11.14
CA ARG A 60 0.35 -0.54 -11.94
C ARG A 60 -0.61 0.61 -12.23
N GLU A 61 -1.85 0.30 -12.61
CA GLU A 61 -2.87 1.31 -12.91
C GLU A 61 -3.28 2.07 -11.64
N GLN A 62 -3.28 1.41 -10.46
CA GLN A 62 -3.52 2.08 -9.18
C GLN A 62 -2.42 3.09 -8.88
N PHE A 63 -1.16 2.68 -9.04
CA PHE A 63 -0.01 3.55 -8.81
C PHE A 63 0.03 4.76 -9.74
N GLU A 64 -0.17 4.56 -11.04
CA GLU A 64 -0.21 5.65 -12.02
C GLU A 64 -1.29 6.68 -11.68
N LEU A 65 -2.41 6.24 -11.11
CA LEU A 65 -3.46 7.14 -10.65
C LEU A 65 -3.10 7.85 -9.34
N CYS A 66 -2.43 7.16 -8.40
CA CYS A 66 -1.88 7.80 -7.21
C CYS A 66 -0.88 8.90 -7.60
N GLN A 67 0.05 8.62 -8.51
CA GLN A 67 1.06 9.57 -8.99
C GLN A 67 0.45 10.78 -9.71
N GLN A 68 -0.70 10.63 -10.36
CA GLN A 68 -1.43 11.76 -10.95
C GLN A 68 -2.05 12.70 -9.92
N ILE A 69 -2.38 12.18 -8.73
CA ILE A 69 -2.96 12.94 -7.62
C ILE A 69 -1.82 13.58 -6.81
N GLU A 70 -0.82 12.78 -6.46
CA GLU A 70 0.34 13.14 -5.66
C GLU A 70 1.63 12.76 -6.42
N PRO A 71 2.30 13.72 -7.05
CA PRO A 71 3.54 13.48 -7.79
C PRO A 71 4.67 12.84 -6.97
N ASP A 72 4.67 12.99 -5.65
CA ASP A 72 5.71 12.41 -4.77
C ASP A 72 5.73 10.87 -4.81
N PHE A 73 4.67 10.21 -5.30
CA PHE A 73 4.70 8.76 -5.61
C PHE A 73 5.81 8.38 -6.59
N ALA A 74 6.32 9.31 -7.39
CA ALA A 74 7.51 9.06 -8.23
C ALA A 74 8.75 8.62 -7.43
N SER A 75 8.80 8.93 -6.12
CA SER A 75 9.91 8.54 -5.25
C SER A 75 9.96 7.05 -4.95
N ILE A 76 8.82 6.33 -5.07
CA ILE A 76 8.71 4.89 -4.82
C ILE A 76 8.45 4.06 -6.10
N GLU A 77 8.72 4.63 -7.27
CA GLU A 77 8.44 3.99 -8.56
C GLU A 77 9.34 2.76 -8.80
N GLU A 78 10.60 2.82 -8.35
CA GLU A 78 11.58 1.73 -8.51
C GLU A 78 11.18 0.52 -7.66
N GLU A 79 10.71 0.76 -6.44
CA GLU A 79 10.23 -0.22 -5.46
C GLU A 79 9.01 -0.96 -6.01
N LEU A 80 8.06 -0.23 -6.60
CA LEU A 80 6.89 -0.83 -7.23
C LEU A 80 7.29 -1.66 -8.47
N GLU A 81 8.18 -1.15 -9.33
CA GLU A 81 8.68 -1.88 -10.50
C GLU A 81 9.40 -3.16 -10.07
N TYR A 82 10.20 -3.11 -9.01
CA TYR A 82 10.84 -4.27 -8.44
C TYR A 82 9.80 -5.31 -8.03
N LEU A 83 8.81 -4.97 -7.22
CA LEU A 83 7.76 -5.91 -6.81
C LEU A 83 6.96 -6.51 -7.98
N LEU A 84 6.79 -5.76 -9.07
CA LEU A 84 6.03 -6.21 -10.23
C LEU A 84 6.83 -7.12 -11.18
N SER A 85 8.15 -6.96 -11.21
CA SER A 85 9.03 -7.63 -12.19
C SER A 85 9.94 -8.70 -11.58
N VAL A 86 10.11 -8.70 -10.25
CA VAL A 86 11.03 -9.60 -9.55
C VAL A 86 10.68 -11.07 -9.78
N ASN A 87 11.71 -11.86 -10.08
CA ASN A 87 11.58 -13.31 -10.19
C ASN A 87 11.78 -13.95 -8.80
N PRO A 88 10.75 -14.56 -8.19
CA PRO A 88 10.84 -15.12 -6.85
C PRO A 88 11.77 -16.34 -6.74
N LYS A 89 12.36 -16.82 -7.84
CA LYS A 89 13.38 -17.87 -7.83
C LYS A 89 14.81 -17.34 -7.72
N GLU A 90 15.00 -16.05 -7.96
CA GLU A 90 16.30 -15.40 -8.09
C GLU A 90 16.49 -14.27 -7.08
N ALA A 91 15.40 -13.82 -6.43
CA ALA A 91 15.43 -12.76 -5.45
C ALA A 91 15.65 -13.27 -4.03
N GLU A 92 16.20 -12.40 -3.20
CA GLU A 92 16.30 -12.62 -1.76
C GLU A 92 15.01 -12.17 -1.07
N ALA A 93 14.59 -12.94 -0.07
CA ALA A 93 13.36 -12.68 0.67
C ALA A 93 13.39 -11.33 1.43
N GLU A 94 14.56 -10.97 1.96
CA GLU A 94 14.80 -9.71 2.69
C GLU A 94 14.55 -8.51 1.76
N ASP A 95 15.23 -8.46 0.61
CA ASP A 95 15.05 -7.38 -0.38
C ASP A 95 13.59 -7.19 -0.80
N VAL A 96 12.85 -8.30 -1.01
CA VAL A 96 11.44 -8.27 -1.41
C VAL A 96 10.53 -7.73 -0.31
N ILE A 97 10.79 -8.09 0.96
CA ILE A 97 10.02 -7.60 2.10
C ILE A 97 10.34 -6.12 2.36
N ASP A 98 11.62 -5.76 2.38
CA ASP A 98 12.07 -4.40 2.65
C ASP A 98 11.50 -3.43 1.62
N THR A 99 11.52 -3.80 0.34
CA THR A 99 10.89 -3.00 -0.73
C THR A 99 9.40 -2.76 -0.47
N ALA A 100 8.67 -3.79 0.00
CA ALA A 100 7.25 -3.64 0.30
C ALA A 100 7.00 -2.77 1.53
N ASN A 101 7.89 -2.82 2.53
CA ASN A 101 7.83 -1.97 3.70
C ASN A 101 8.15 -0.50 3.37
N GLU A 102 9.06 -0.22 2.44
CA GLU A 102 9.33 1.14 1.97
C GLU A 102 8.09 1.76 1.31
N ILE A 103 7.38 0.99 0.48
CA ILE A 103 6.11 1.44 -0.10
C ILE A 103 5.05 1.62 0.99
N TRP A 104 5.02 0.73 1.98
CA TRP A 104 4.10 0.84 3.11
C TRP A 104 4.29 2.17 3.83
N ASP A 105 5.49 2.41 4.34
CA ASP A 105 5.84 3.59 5.12
C ASP A 105 5.50 4.87 4.33
N PHE A 106 5.88 4.91 3.05
CA PHE A 106 5.57 6.04 2.18
C PHE A 106 4.06 6.31 2.06
N VAL A 107 3.25 5.29 1.79
CA VAL A 107 1.81 5.48 1.57
C VAL A 107 1.09 5.80 2.87
N THR A 108 1.48 5.19 4.00
CA THR A 108 0.89 5.51 5.30
C THR A 108 1.26 6.91 5.75
N ASP A 109 2.50 7.35 5.53
CA ASP A 109 2.92 8.74 5.82
C ASP A 109 2.06 9.74 5.03
N LEU A 110 1.78 9.48 3.76
CA LEU A 110 0.90 10.35 2.96
C LEU A 110 -0.56 10.32 3.43
N LEU A 111 -1.06 9.17 3.87
CA LEU A 111 -2.43 9.04 4.38
C LEU A 111 -2.59 9.79 5.71
N GLU A 112 -1.65 9.63 6.63
CA GLU A 112 -1.66 10.30 7.94
C GLU A 112 -1.53 11.83 7.82
N ASN A 113 -0.83 12.31 6.80
CA ASN A 113 -0.68 13.74 6.53
C ASN A 113 -1.75 14.29 5.55
N SER A 114 -2.74 13.49 5.15
CA SER A 114 -3.81 13.95 4.26
C SER A 114 -4.95 14.62 5.05
N GLU A 115 -5.53 15.71 4.50
CA GLU A 115 -6.66 16.43 5.11
C GLU A 115 -7.87 15.52 5.42
N ALA A 116 -7.99 14.37 4.72
CA ALA A 116 -9.03 13.36 4.94
C ALA A 116 -8.93 12.63 6.31
N PHE A 117 -7.78 12.69 6.98
CA PHE A 117 -7.58 12.16 8.34
C PHE A 117 -7.76 13.22 9.45
N GLU A 118 -7.88 14.51 9.10
CA GLU A 118 -8.01 15.59 10.09
C GLU A 118 -9.46 15.82 10.56
N GLU A 119 -10.48 15.29 9.88
CA GLU A 119 -11.90 15.58 10.17
C GLU A 119 -12.50 14.86 11.40
N ASP A 120 -11.81 13.91 12.06
CA ASP A 120 -12.39 13.13 13.18
C ASP A 120 -12.02 13.63 14.60
N PHE A 121 -11.34 14.78 14.73
CA PHE A 121 -10.90 15.32 16.03
C PHE A 121 -11.44 16.71 16.39
N SER A 122 -12.38 17.29 15.63
CA SER A 122 -12.92 18.62 15.95
C SER A 122 -14.13 18.64 16.88
N ASP A 123 -14.75 17.50 17.20
CA ASP A 123 -15.99 17.45 17.98
C ASP A 123 -15.78 16.97 19.43
N GLU A 124 -14.96 17.70 20.20
CA GLU A 124 -15.05 17.65 21.68
C GLU A 124 -14.48 18.92 22.34
N LEU A 125 -15.02 20.08 21.98
CA LEU A 125 -14.96 21.29 22.81
C LEU A 125 -16.32 21.99 22.82
N ASP A 126 -17.20 21.54 23.72
CA ASP A 126 -18.20 22.38 24.39
C ASP A 126 -18.47 21.86 25.83
#